data_AF-A0A0F8ZQE6-F1
#
_entry.id   AF-A0A0F8ZQE6-F1
#
_cell.length_a   1.000
_cell.length_b   1.000
_cell.length_c   1.000
_cell.angle_alpha   90.00
_cell.angle_beta   90.00
_cell.angle_gamma   90.00
#
_symmetry.space_group_name_H-M   'P 1'
#
loop_
_entity.id
_entity.type
_entity.pdbx_description
1 polymer ?
#
loop_
_entity_poly.entity_id
_entity_poly.type
_entity_poly.pdbx_seq_one_letter_code
_entity_poly.pdbx_strand_id
1 'polypeptide(L)'
;MTKVTVVCGPPGAGKTSYVQERARWGDLIVDVDAIFAAIGGTAEHGHPPNLLTAALAARDALINSIDANPGRAWIIMGGAKSRERKRLQLQYDAK
;
A
#
# COMPACT_ATOMS: atom_id res chain seq x y z
N MET A 1 3.06 19.73 -0.34
CA MET A 1 2.68 18.82 0.76
C MET A 1 1.88 17.68 0.18
N THR A 2 2.29 16.44 0.44
CA THR A 2 1.60 15.23 -0.04
C THR A 2 0.54 14.82 0.96
N LYS A 3 -0.69 14.52 0.49
CA LYS A 3 -1.76 14.01 1.35
C LYS A 3 -1.74 12.48 1.34
N VAL A 4 -1.42 11.88 2.49
CA VAL A 4 -1.36 10.42 2.64
C VAL A 4 -2.63 9.92 3.31
N THR A 5 -3.25 8.87 2.76
CA THR A 5 -4.39 8.18 3.36
C THR A 5 -4.06 6.71 3.54
N VAL A 6 -4.18 6.23 4.77
CA VAL A 6 -3.88 4.85 5.13
C VAL A 6 -5.17 4.06 5.28
N VAL A 7 -5.37 3.05 4.44
CA VAL A 7 -6.57 2.19 4.43
C VAL A 7 -6.22 0.84 5.04
N CYS A 8 -6.89 0.48 6.14
CA CYS A 8 -6.59 -0.71 6.90
C CYS A 8 -7.84 -1.55 7.17
N GLY A 9 -7.67 -2.86 7.26
CA GLY A 9 -8.77 -3.79 7.58
C GLY A 9 -8.39 -5.25 7.32
N PRO A 10 -9.23 -6.21 7.73
CA PRO A 10 -8.96 -7.63 7.49
C PRO A 10 -8.89 -7.97 5.99
N PRO A 11 -8.32 -9.13 5.61
CA PRO A 11 -8.45 -9.66 4.25
C PRO A 11 -9.93 -9.72 3.82
N GLY A 12 -10.22 -9.43 2.55
CA GLY A 12 -11.59 -9.43 2.03
C GLY A 12 -12.48 -8.24 2.43
N ALA A 13 -12.02 -7.30 3.27
CA ALA A 13 -12.81 -6.15 3.74
C ALA A 13 -13.08 -5.04 2.68
N GLY A 14 -12.81 -5.28 1.39
CA GLY A 14 -13.05 -4.31 0.32
C GLY A 14 -12.08 -3.11 0.27
N LYS A 15 -10.90 -3.20 0.91
CA LYS A 15 -9.91 -2.10 0.98
C LYS A 15 -9.45 -1.63 -0.41
N THR A 16 -9.09 -2.56 -1.28
CA THR A 16 -8.66 -2.27 -2.65
C THR A 16 -9.78 -1.60 -3.42
N SER A 17 -11.01 -2.13 -3.35
CA SER A 17 -12.19 -1.48 -3.96
C SER A 17 -12.41 -0.07 -3.44
N TYR A 18 -12.36 0.14 -2.12
CA TYR A 18 -12.52 1.46 -1.49
C TYR A 18 -11.53 2.50 -2.04
N VAL A 19 -10.26 2.11 -2.22
CA VAL A 19 -9.22 2.97 -2.78
C VAL A 19 -9.46 3.20 -4.27
N GLN A 20 -9.73 2.16 -5.06
CA GLN A 20 -9.95 2.28 -6.50
C GLN A 20 -11.12 3.22 -6.84
N GLU A 21 -12.19 3.20 -6.05
CA GLU A 21 -13.34 4.11 -6.22
C GLU A 21 -13.02 5.60 -5.95
N ARG A 22 -11.96 5.89 -5.19
CA ARG A 22 -11.65 7.25 -4.67
C ARG A 22 -10.34 7.82 -5.21
N ALA A 23 -9.43 6.95 -5.62
CA ALA A 23 -8.20 7.33 -6.27
C ALA A 23 -8.52 8.03 -7.59
N ARG A 24 -7.70 9.02 -7.93
CA ARG A 24 -7.74 9.65 -9.25
C ARG A 24 -6.48 9.31 -10.01
N TRP A 25 -6.52 9.53 -11.33
CA TRP A 25 -5.33 9.46 -12.16
C TRP A 25 -4.22 10.34 -11.57
N GLY A 26 -3.02 9.77 -11.42
CA GLY A 26 -1.86 10.42 -10.80
C GLY A 26 -1.72 10.23 -9.28
N ASP A 27 -2.70 9.64 -8.58
CA ASP A 27 -2.50 9.26 -7.18
C ASP A 27 -1.53 8.06 -7.08
N LEU A 28 -0.60 8.10 -6.12
CA LEU A 28 0.24 6.95 -5.81
C LEU A 28 -0.56 5.94 -4.97
N ILE A 29 -0.65 4.69 -5.42
CA ILE A 29 -1.31 3.62 -4.67
C ILE A 29 -0.25 2.57 -4.29
N VAL A 30 -0.09 2.34 -2.99
CA VAL A 30 0.78 1.31 -2.44
C VAL A 30 -0.09 0.18 -1.91
N ASP A 31 -0.20 -0.90 -2.69
CA ASP A 31 -0.92 -2.13 -2.35
C ASP A 31 0.02 -3.32 -2.54
N VAL A 32 0.31 -4.03 -1.44
CA VAL A 32 1.24 -5.18 -1.46
C VAL A 32 0.70 -6.32 -2.32
N ASP A 33 -0.61 -6.53 -2.31
CA ASP A 33 -1.24 -7.60 -3.09
C ASP A 33 -1.10 -7.29 -4.60
N ALA A 34 -1.25 -6.02 -4.98
CA ALA A 34 -1.02 -5.56 -6.36
C ALA A 34 0.45 -5.64 -6.77
N ILE A 35 1.39 -5.35 -5.86
CA ILE A 35 2.83 -5.51 -6.10
C ILE A 35 3.16 -6.98 -6.35
N PHE A 36 2.62 -7.91 -5.55
CA PHE A 36 2.78 -9.35 -5.76
C PHE A 36 2.28 -9.78 -7.14
N ALA A 37 1.08 -9.36 -7.53
CA ALA A 37 0.53 -9.67 -8.85
C ALA A 37 1.42 -9.15 -9.98
N ALA A 38 1.96 -7.94 -9.84
CA ALA A 38 2.84 -7.33 -10.83
C ALA A 38 4.19 -8.05 -10.99
N ILE A 39 4.84 -8.44 -9.90
CA ILE A 39 6.17 -9.08 -9.94
C ILE A 39 6.11 -10.61 -10.13
N GLY A 40 4.98 -11.23 -9.77
CA GLY A 40 4.76 -12.68 -9.92
C GLY A 40 4.25 -13.09 -11.30
N GLY A 41 3.78 -12.14 -12.11
CA GLY A 41 3.27 -12.41 -13.46
C GLY A 41 1.90 -13.09 -13.49
N THR A 42 1.19 -13.14 -12.36
CA THR A 42 -0.16 -13.74 -12.25
C THR A 42 -1.12 -12.75 -11.61
N ALA A 43 -2.32 -12.61 -12.19
CA ALA A 43 -3.40 -11.83 -11.57
C ALA A 43 -4.03 -12.53 -10.35
N GLU A 44 -3.59 -13.75 -10.03
CA GLU A 44 -4.12 -14.52 -8.92
C GLU A 44 -3.66 -13.99 -7.56
N HIS A 45 -4.55 -14.09 -6.58
CA HIS A 45 -4.25 -13.77 -5.19
C HIS A 45 -3.29 -14.84 -4.63
N GLY A 46 -2.00 -14.62 -4.78
CA GLY A 46 -0.96 -15.51 -4.30
C GLY A 46 0.26 -14.74 -3.83
N HIS A 47 0.75 -15.07 -2.63
CA HIS A 47 1.98 -14.52 -2.07
C HIS A 47 3.03 -15.62 -2.04
N PRO A 48 3.63 -15.98 -3.19
CA PRO A 48 4.67 -16.99 -3.22
C PRO A 48 5.81 -16.54 -2.29
N PRO A 49 6.21 -17.36 -1.29
CA PRO A 49 7.11 -16.91 -0.22
C PRO A 49 8.45 -16.35 -0.73
N ASN A 50 8.95 -16.85 -1.85
CA ASN A 50 10.19 -16.38 -2.48
C ASN A 50 10.11 -14.94 -3.02
N LEU A 51 8.91 -14.41 -3.27
CA LEU A 51 8.72 -13.03 -3.73
C LEU A 51 8.41 -12.04 -2.60
N LEU A 52 8.18 -12.52 -1.38
CA LEU A 52 7.81 -11.68 -0.25
C LEU A 52 8.82 -10.56 0.01
N THR A 53 10.11 -10.89 0.03
CA THR A 53 11.18 -9.90 0.25
C THR A 53 11.17 -8.83 -0.84
N ALA A 54 11.00 -9.22 -2.10
CA ALA A 54 10.94 -8.29 -3.22
C ALA A 54 9.70 -7.38 -3.15
N ALA A 55 8.53 -7.95 -2.85
CA ALA A 55 7.29 -7.19 -2.71
C ALA A 55 7.36 -6.16 -1.56
N LEU A 56 7.92 -6.56 -0.42
CA LEU A 56 8.10 -5.65 0.73
C LEU A 56 9.13 -4.55 0.43
N ALA A 57 10.23 -4.88 -0.27
CA ALA A 57 11.21 -3.88 -0.68
C ALA A 57 10.62 -2.85 -1.65
N ALA A 58 9.83 -3.30 -2.64
CA ALA A 58 9.13 -2.41 -3.56
C ALA A 58 8.13 -1.50 -2.82
N ARG A 59 7.33 -2.07 -1.91
CA ARG A 59 6.43 -1.30 -1.05
C ARG A 59 7.17 -0.21 -0.27
N ASP A 60 8.28 -0.56 0.38
CA ASP A 60 9.04 0.39 1.19
C ASP A 60 9.68 1.49 0.34
N ALA A 61 10.18 1.17 -0.86
CA ALA A 61 10.68 2.14 -1.81
C ALA A 61 9.58 3.13 -2.25
N LEU A 62 8.38 2.64 -2.55
CA LEU A 62 7.24 3.50 -2.90
C LEU A 62 6.83 4.40 -1.74
N ILE A 63 6.75 3.87 -0.52
CA ILE A 63 6.44 4.68 0.68
C ILE A 63 7.50 5.76 0.90
N ASN A 64 8.79 5.45 0.77
CA ASN A 64 9.88 6.42 0.92
C ASN A 64 9.87 7.50 -0.17
N SER A 65 9.26 7.21 -1.33
CA SER A 65 9.15 8.19 -2.42
C SER A 65 8.04 9.23 -2.20
N ILE A 66 7.11 9.02 -1.25
CA ILE A 66 5.92 9.87 -1.07
C ILE A 66 6.29 11.34 -0.84
N ASP A 67 7.31 11.61 -0.03
CA ASP A 67 7.72 12.99 0.30
C ASP A 67 8.32 13.73 -0.89
N ALA A 68 8.93 12.98 -1.82
CA ALA A 68 9.49 13.53 -3.06
C ALA A 68 8.44 13.71 -4.18
N ASN A 69 7.24 13.15 -4.02
CA ASN A 69 6.18 13.14 -5.04
C ASN A 69 4.95 13.92 -4.54
N PRO A 70 4.85 15.23 -4.83
CA PRO A 70 3.72 16.04 -4.40
C PRO A 70 2.41 15.53 -5.02
N GLY A 71 1.39 15.32 -4.19
CA GLY A 71 0.10 14.81 -4.67
C GLY A 71 -0.69 14.11 -3.57
N ARG A 72 -1.39 13.02 -3.94
CA ARG A 72 -2.07 12.14 -2.98
C ARG A 72 -1.51 10.74 -3.07
N ALA A 73 -1.36 10.12 -1.90
CA ALA A 73 -0.91 8.74 -1.79
C ALA A 73 -1.89 7.92 -0.95
N TRP A 74 -2.13 6.69 -1.38
CA TRP A 74 -2.95 5.70 -0.69
C TRP A 74 -2.04 4.54 -0.27
N ILE A 75 -2.10 4.17 1.00
CA ILE A 75 -1.38 3.01 1.52
C ILE A 75 -2.39 1.99 1.99
N ILE A 76 -2.44 0.83 1.34
CA ILE A 76 -3.32 -0.28 1.70
C ILE A 76 -2.55 -1.25 2.60
N MET A 77 -3.09 -1.50 3.79
CA MET A 77 -2.52 -2.47 4.73
C MET A 77 -3.52 -3.54 5.12
N GLY A 78 -3.04 -4.79 5.15
CA GLY A 78 -3.74 -5.90 5.77
C GLY A 78 -3.82 -5.76 7.30
N GLY A 79 -4.75 -6.50 7.92
CA GLY A 79 -5.02 -6.42 9.35
C GLY A 79 -3.85 -6.82 10.28
N ALA A 80 -2.80 -7.44 9.77
CA ALA A 80 -1.70 -7.98 10.57
C ALA A 80 -0.43 -7.12 10.49
N LYS A 81 -0.34 -6.11 11.38
CA LYS A 81 0.82 -5.70 12.19
C LYS A 81 0.60 -4.30 12.76
N SER A 82 0.12 -4.25 14.01
CA SER A 82 -0.06 -3.02 14.81
C SER A 82 1.16 -2.09 14.81
N ARG A 83 2.37 -2.65 14.69
CA ARG A 83 3.64 -1.90 14.61
C ARG A 83 3.79 -1.07 13.33
N GLU A 84 3.38 -1.62 12.18
CA GLU A 84 3.50 -0.94 10.88
C GLU A 84 2.50 0.22 10.76
N ARG A 85 1.28 -0.01 11.27
CA ARG A 85 0.27 1.04 11.41
C ARG A 85 0.80 2.20 12.25
N LYS A 86 1.39 1.91 13.41
CA LYS A 86 1.92 2.93 14.32
C LYS A 86 3.08 3.70 13.67
N ARG A 87 3.96 3.02 12.92
CA ARG A 87 5.05 3.66 12.17
C ARG A 87 4.52 4.68 11.15
N LEU A 88 3.55 4.29 10.33
CA LEU A 88 3.01 5.15 9.28
C LEU A 88 2.15 6.31 9.84
N GLN A 89 1.43 6.08 10.94
CA GLN A 89 0.71 7.14 11.65
C GLN A 89 1.68 8.21 12.19
N LEU A 90 2.80 7.79 12.80
CA LEU A 90 3.83 8.71 13.27
C LEU A 90 4.53 9.45 12.13
N GLN A 91 4.70 8.80 10.98
CA GLN A 91 5.42 9.38 9.84
C GLN A 91 4.61 10.41 9.07
N TYR A 92 3.29 10.21 8.91
CA TYR A 92 2.47 11.00 7.99
C TYR A 92 1.27 11.72 8.62
N ASP A 93 1.12 11.66 9.95
CA ASP A 93 -0.04 12.23 10.68
C ASP A 93 -1.39 11.77 10.08
N ALA A 94 -1.39 10.56 9.49
CA ALA A 94 -2.52 9.98 8.80
C ALA A 94 -3.57 9.53 9.83
N LYS A 95 -4.71 10.24 9.87
CA LYS A 95 -5.88 9.88 10.68
C LYS A 95 -6.49 8.54 10.24
#